data_AF-A0A9K3IET1-F1
#
_entry.id   AF-A0A9K3IET1-F1
#
_cell.length_a   1.000
_cell.length_b   1.000
_cell.length_c   1.000
_cell.angle_alpha   90.00
_cell.angle_beta   90.00
_cell.angle_gamma   90.00
#
_symmetry.space_group_name_H-M   'P 1'
#
loop_
_entity.id
_entity.type
_entity.pdbx_description
1 polymer ?
#
loop_
_entity_poly.entity_id
_entity_poly.type
_entity_poly.pdbx_seq_one_letter_code
_entity_poly.pdbx_strand_id
1 'polypeptide(L)'
;MKCDVEMTCNPADQTICVFILLTGTDTTTATLTWALALLVNHPVVLKIAQQKLENHDGRDREVEESDMNNLVYLQAIIKETMRLYRAAPLSVPHESTEDCIVGGLNVKIIV
;
A
#
# COMPACT_ATOMS: atom_id res chain seq x y z
N MET A 1 3.10 -14.98 16.88
CA MET A 1 3.08 -15.42 15.48
C MET A 1 4.43 -16.06 15.19
N LYS A 2 4.50 -17.38 15.11
CA LYS A 2 5.75 -18.12 14.84
C LYS A 2 5.78 -18.34 13.34
N CYS A 3 6.50 -17.48 12.63
CA CYS A 3 6.70 -17.65 11.19
C CYS A 3 7.79 -18.71 11.02
N ASP A 4 7.41 -19.99 11.01
CA ASP A 4 8.26 -21.06 10.52
C ASP A 4 8.31 -20.94 8.98
N VAL A 5 9.09 -19.98 8.47
CA VAL A 5 9.49 -19.93 7.07
C VAL A 5 10.69 -20.84 6.93
N GLU A 6 10.47 -22.10 6.55
CA GLU A 6 11.54 -22.95 6.03
C GLU A 6 12.01 -22.35 4.70
N MET A 7 13.00 -21.46 4.78
CA MET A 7 13.61 -20.83 3.62
C MET A 7 14.62 -21.79 3.02
N THR A 8 14.19 -22.55 2.01
CA THR A 8 15.02 -23.50 1.27
C THR A 8 16.18 -22.77 0.57
N CYS A 9 17.38 -23.36 0.62
CA CYS A 9 18.62 -22.80 0.06
C CYS A 9 18.70 -23.03 -1.47
N ASN A 10 17.67 -22.63 -2.22
CA ASN A 10 17.65 -22.70 -3.68
C ASN A 10 17.66 -21.27 -4.26
N PRO A 11 18.45 -20.98 -5.32
CA PRO A 11 18.49 -19.65 -5.96
C PRO A 11 17.12 -19.06 -6.35
N ALA A 12 16.13 -19.90 -6.71
CA ALA A 12 14.78 -19.44 -7.03
C ALA A 12 14.06 -18.84 -5.80
N ASP A 13 14.14 -19.51 -4.65
CA ASP A 13 13.48 -19.07 -3.42
C ASP A 13 14.12 -17.78 -2.89
N GLN A 14 15.45 -17.67 -2.99
CA GLN A 14 16.20 -16.46 -2.62
C GLN A 14 15.75 -15.24 -3.46
N THR A 15 15.54 -15.43 -4.77
CA THR A 15 15.13 -14.35 -5.68
C THR A 15 13.74 -13.82 -5.32
N ILE A 16 12.79 -14.72 -5.04
CA ILE A 16 11.42 -14.35 -4.68
C ILE A 16 11.40 -13.58 -3.35
N CYS A 17 12.15 -14.03 -2.34
CA CYS A 17 12.24 -13.34 -1.05
C CYS A 17 12.75 -11.90 -1.20
N VAL A 18 13.83 -11.69 -1.96
CA VAL A 18 14.38 -10.36 -2.20
C VAL A 18 13.35 -9.47 -2.91
N PHE A 19 12.65 -10.02 -3.92
CA PHE A 19 11.63 -9.27 -4.64
C PHE A 19 10.48 -8.81 -3.73
N ILE A 20 9.95 -9.70 -2.86
CA ILE A 20 8.86 -9.37 -1.93
C ILE A 20 9.32 -8.28 -0.94
N LEU A 21 10.54 -8.39 -0.40
CA LEU A 21 11.06 -7.43 0.57
C LEU A 21 11.25 -6.04 -0.04
N LEU A 22 11.86 -5.96 -1.24
CA LEU A 22 12.11 -4.69 -1.91
C LEU A 22 10.79 -4.01 -2.33
N THR A 23 9.91 -4.75 -3.00
CA THR A 23 8.63 -4.19 -3.47
C THR A 23 7.73 -3.76 -2.33
N GLY A 24 7.70 -4.51 -1.22
CA GLY A 24 6.97 -4.13 -0.02
C GLY A 24 7.56 -2.89 0.66
N THR A 25 8.89 -2.81 0.78
CA THR A 25 9.55 -1.70 1.50
C THR A 25 9.40 -0.37 0.77
N ASP A 26 9.69 -0.33 -0.54
CA ASP A 26 9.69 0.92 -1.30
C ASP A 26 8.28 1.51 -1.38
N THR A 27 7.27 0.67 -1.66
CA THR A 27 5.88 1.12 -1.83
C THR A 27 5.24 1.56 -0.51
N THR A 28 5.50 0.86 0.59
CA THR A 28 4.99 1.23 1.92
C THR A 28 5.65 2.50 2.44
N THR A 29 6.98 2.62 2.30
CA THR A 29 7.72 3.83 2.71
C THR A 29 7.19 5.06 1.99
N ALA A 30 7.07 5.01 0.66
CA ALA A 30 6.55 6.12 -0.12
C ALA A 30 5.12 6.51 0.30
N THR A 31 4.24 5.52 0.52
CA THR A 31 2.85 5.78 0.93
C THR A 31 2.78 6.44 2.30
N LEU A 32 3.57 5.96 3.28
CA LEU A 32 3.62 6.54 4.62
C LEU A 32 4.22 7.95 4.62
N THR A 33 5.27 8.19 3.83
CA THR A 33 5.85 9.54 3.68
C THR A 33 4.81 10.53 3.19
N TRP A 34 4.03 10.18 2.16
CA TRP A 34 2.97 11.05 1.65
C TRP A 34 1.82 11.21 2.65
N ALA A 35 1.42 10.15 3.35
CA ALA A 35 0.36 10.21 4.36
C ALA A 35 0.72 11.18 5.49
N LEU A 36 1.95 11.08 6.02
CA LEU A 36 2.45 11.97 7.05
C LEU A 36 2.58 13.41 6.56
N ALA A 37 3.13 13.61 5.35
CA ALA A 37 3.22 14.93 4.74
C ALA A 37 1.84 15.57 4.59
N LEU A 38 0.83 14.82 4.12
CA LEU A 38 -0.54 15.32 3.99
C LEU A 38 -1.16 15.65 5.34
N LEU A 39 -0.99 14.82 6.36
CA LEU A 39 -1.55 15.05 7.68
C LEU A 39 -0.94 16.28 8.36
N VAL A 40 0.38 16.47 8.28
CA VAL A 40 1.06 17.64 8.85
C VAL A 40 0.63 18.93 8.13
N ASN A 41 0.40 18.87 6.82
CA ASN A 41 -0.10 20.01 6.05
C ASN A 41 -1.61 20.28 6.25
N HIS A 42 -2.37 19.33 6.83
CA HIS A 42 -3.81 19.47 7.07
C HIS A 42 -4.14 19.22 8.57
N PRO A 43 -3.81 20.16 9.46
CA PRO A 43 -3.88 19.97 10.91
C PRO A 43 -5.30 19.68 11.43
N VAL A 44 -6.34 20.15 10.74
CA VAL A 44 -7.74 19.84 11.08
C VAL A 44 -8.03 18.35 10.90
N VAL A 45 -7.59 17.77 9.77
CA VAL A 45 -7.77 16.34 9.47
C VAL A 45 -7.00 15.49 10.47
N LEU A 46 -5.76 15.88 10.79
CA LEU A 46 -4.93 15.21 11.80
C LEU A 46 -5.61 15.21 13.17
N LYS A 47 -6.15 16.35 13.62
CA LYS A 47 -6.85 16.44 14.90
C LYS A 47 -8.08 15.55 14.95
N ILE A 48 -8.86 15.48 13.87
CA ILE A 48 -10.03 14.59 13.78
C ILE A 48 -9.57 13.11 13.81
N ALA A 49 -8.48 12.78 13.13
CA ALA A 49 -7.95 11.41 13.14
C ALA A 49 -7.51 10.98 14.54
N GLN A 50 -6.79 11.85 15.26
CA GLN A 50 -6.40 11.63 16.65
C GLN A 50 -7.62 11.46 17.57
N GLN A 51 -8.62 12.35 17.46
CA GLN A 51 -9.84 12.25 18.25
C GLN A 51 -10.62 10.95 17.97
N LYS A 52 -10.70 10.52 16.71
CA LYS A 52 -11.35 9.25 16.36
C LYS A 52 -10.60 8.05 16.92
N LEU A 53 -9.28 8.12 17.03
CA LEU A 53 -8.46 7.08 17.64
C LEU A 53 -8.66 7.02 19.15
N GLU A 54 -8.63 8.19 19.82
CA GLU A 54 -8.88 8.29 21.27
C GLU A 54 -10.27 7.76 21.66
N ASN A 55 -11.28 7.99 20.81
CA ASN A 55 -12.65 7.53 21.04
C ASN A 55 -12.86 6.03 20.75
N HIS A 56 -11.98 5.37 19.99
CA HIS A 56 -12.17 3.99 19.56
C HIS A 56 -11.93 3.00 20.71
N ASP A 57 -10.84 3.17 21.47
CA ASP A 57 -10.44 2.23 22.54
C ASP A 57 -10.07 2.88 23.87
N GLY A 58 -10.21 4.21 23.99
CA GLY A 58 -9.59 4.94 25.09
C GLY A 58 -8.06 4.92 24.98
N ARG A 59 -7.36 5.50 25.96
CA ARG A 59 -5.88 5.61 25.94
C ARG A 59 -5.14 4.39 26.49
N ASP A 60 -5.86 3.38 26.96
CA ASP A 60 -5.27 2.28 27.75
C ASP A 60 -4.85 1.07 26.89
N ARG A 61 -5.18 1.06 25.60
CA ARG A 61 -4.95 -0.07 24.68
C ARG A 61 -4.25 0.41 23.40
N GLU A 62 -3.29 -0.39 22.92
CA GLU A 62 -2.69 -0.20 21.59
C GLU A 62 -3.62 -0.72 20.50
N VAL A 63 -3.55 -0.10 19.32
CA VAL A 63 -4.34 -0.49 18.15
C VAL A 63 -3.80 -1.81 17.61
N GLU A 64 -4.68 -2.79 17.42
CA GLU A 64 -4.33 -4.06 16.80
C GLU A 64 -4.84 -4.13 15.35
N GLU A 65 -4.32 -5.08 14.58
CA GLU A 65 -4.78 -5.32 13.20
C GLU A 65 -6.28 -5.65 13.14
N SER A 66 -6.80 -6.33 14.17
CA SER A 66 -8.22 -6.68 14.32
C SER A 66 -9.15 -5.46 14.35
N ASP A 67 -8.65 -4.29 14.78
CA ASP A 67 -9.40 -3.04 14.87
C ASP A 67 -9.57 -2.32 13.54
N MET A 68 -8.84 -2.73 12.51
CA MET A 68 -8.82 -1.98 11.25
C MET A 68 -10.21 -1.82 10.65
N ASN A 69 -11.10 -2.79 10.83
CA ASN A 69 -12.49 -2.71 10.34
C ASN A 69 -13.27 -1.53 10.93
N ASN A 70 -12.95 -1.11 12.16
CA ASN A 70 -13.63 -0.02 12.84
C ASN A 70 -12.96 1.35 12.61
N LEU A 71 -11.69 1.35 12.21
CA LEU A 71 -10.90 2.57 11.91
C LEU A 71 -11.14 3.11 10.49
N VAL A 72 -12.41 3.23 10.10
CA VAL A 72 -12.84 3.64 8.74
C VAL A 72 -12.23 4.98 8.31
N TYR A 73 -12.08 5.92 9.25
CA TYR A 73 -11.50 7.23 8.93
C TYR A 73 -10.00 7.15 8.62
N LEU A 74 -9.25 6.29 9.31
CA LEU A 74 -7.83 6.08 9.02
C LEU A 74 -7.67 5.40 7.66
N GLN A 75 -8.52 4.40 7.36
CA GLN A 75 -8.55 3.81 6.03
C GLN A 75 -8.85 4.85 4.94
N ALA A 76 -9.77 5.79 5.19
CA ALA A 76 -10.10 6.85 4.26
C ALA A 76 -8.89 7.78 4.01
N ILE A 77 -8.12 8.13 5.05
CA ILE A 77 -6.89 8.91 4.92
C ILE A 77 -5.86 8.19 4.04
N ILE A 78 -5.63 6.89 4.27
CA ILE A 78 -4.69 6.10 3.47
C ILE A 78 -5.16 6.02 2.01
N LYS A 79 -6.45 5.73 1.78
CA LYS A 79 -7.03 5.68 0.44
C LYS A 79 -6.91 7.01 -0.29
N GLU A 80 -7.18 8.13 0.39
CA GLU A 80 -7.07 9.46 -0.20
C GLU A 80 -5.61 9.84 -0.49
N THR A 81 -4.69 9.45 0.39
CA THR A 81 -3.25 9.58 0.16
C THR A 81 -2.86 8.86 -1.13
N MET A 82 -3.28 7.61 -1.31
CA MET A 82 -2.97 6.84 -2.53
C MET A 82 -3.68 7.37 -3.77
N ARG A 83 -4.85 8.02 -3.63
CA ARG A 83 -5.56 8.68 -4.72
C ARG A 83 -4.78 9.92 -5.23
N LEU A 84 -4.22 10.70 -4.30
CA LEU A 84 -3.45 11.91 -4.60
C LEU A 84 -2.00 11.61 -5.01
N TYR A 85 -1.34 10.71 -4.27
CA TYR A 85 0.08 10.37 -4.41
C TYR A 85 0.25 8.85 -4.38
N ARG A 86 0.04 8.22 -5.54
CA ARG A 86 0.28 6.79 -5.70
C ARG A 86 1.79 6.51 -5.69
N ALA A 87 2.25 5.54 -4.88
CA ALA A 87 3.65 5.14 -4.80
C ALA A 87 4.24 4.67 -6.16
N ALA A 88 3.40 4.06 -7.01
CA ALA A 88 3.71 3.73 -8.40
C ALA A 88 2.70 4.42 -9.34
N PRO A 89 2.93 5.69 -9.74
CA PRO A 89 2.00 6.44 -10.58
C PRO A 89 1.70 5.73 -11.91
N LEU A 90 2.71 5.08 -12.47
CA LEU A 90 2.60 4.15 -13.58
C LEU A 90 2.76 2.72 -13.06
N SER A 91 1.98 1.79 -13.62
CA SER A 91 2.19 0.36 -13.39
C SER A 91 3.45 -0.12 -14.12
N VAL A 92 3.88 -1.34 -13.84
CA VAL A 92 4.87 -2.03 -14.68
C VAL A 92 4.35 -2.06 -16.12
N PRO A 93 5.22 -1.89 -17.14
CA PRO A 93 4.78 -1.99 -18.52
C PRO A 93 4.08 -3.33 -18.77
N HIS A 94 2.88 -3.27 -19.35
CA HIS A 94 2.13 -4.46 -19.77
C HIS A 94 2.33 -4.65 -21.27
N GLU A 95 2.47 -5.91 -21.67
CA GLU A 95 2.58 -6.31 -23.07
C GLU A 95 1.39 -7.21 -23.43
N SER A 96 0.88 -7.05 -24.66
CA SER A 96 -0.19 -7.91 -25.16
C SER A 96 0.39 -9.23 -25.66
N THR A 97 -0.21 -10.36 -25.27
CA THR A 97 0.21 -11.69 -25.75
C THR A 97 -0.28 -12.01 -27.16
N GLU A 98 -1.20 -11.19 -27.70
CA GLU A 98 -1.76 -11.30 -29.05
C GLU A 98 -2.23 -9.92 -29.55
N ASP A 99 -2.52 -9.77 -30.84
CA ASP A 99 -3.10 -8.53 -31.37
C ASP A 99 -4.47 -8.28 -30.73
N CYS A 100 -4.67 -7.12 -30.12
CA CYS A 100 -5.91 -6.78 -29.42
C CYS A 100 -6.41 -5.37 -29.72
N ILE A 101 -7.67 -5.09 -29.40
CA ILE A 101 -8.27 -3.77 -29.55
C ILE A 101 -8.53 -3.17 -28.17
N VAL A 102 -7.89 -2.04 -27.86
CA VAL A 102 -8.08 -1.31 -26.61
C VAL A 102 -8.62 0.07 -26.92
N GLY A 103 -9.83 0.37 -26.44
CA GLY A 103 -10.48 1.67 -26.71
C GLY A 103 -10.70 1.98 -28.20
N GLY A 104 -10.85 0.94 -29.05
CA GLY A 104 -10.98 1.09 -30.50
C GLY A 104 -9.65 1.21 -31.26
N LEU A 105 -8.51 1.19 -30.56
CA LEU A 105 -7.17 1.20 -31.16
C LEU A 105 -6.63 -0.22 -31.27
N ASN A 106 -6.07 -0.58 -32.44
CA ASN A 106 -5.36 -1.84 -32.63
C ASN A 106 -3.99 -1.79 -31.94
N VAL A 107 -3.81 -2.61 -30.91
CA VAL A 107 -2.54 -2.86 -30.21
C VAL A 107 -1.97 -4.16 -30.75
N LYS A 108 -0.78 -4.10 -31.35
CA LYS A 108 -0.10 -5.29 -31.86
C LYS A 108 0.76 -5.95 -30.80
N ILE A 109 0.96 -7.25 -30.93
CA ILE A 109 2.00 -7.96 -30.19
C ILE A 109 3.38 -7.38 -30.56
N ILE A 110 4.23 -7.18 -29.56
CA ILE A 110 5.60 -6.70 -29.73
C ILE A 110 6.53 -7.85 -29.36
N VAL A 111 6.74 -8.78 -30.29
CA VAL A 111 7.78 -9.83 -30.16
C VAL A 111 9.13 -9.27 -30.57
#